data_AF-A0A8C4X1P0-F1
#
_entry.id   AF-A0A8C4X1P0-F1
#
_cell.length_a   1.000
_cell.length_b   1.000
_cell.length_c   1.000
_cell.angle_alpha   90.00
_cell.angle_beta   90.00
_cell.angle_gamma   90.00
#
_symmetry.space_group_name_H-M   'P 1'
#
loop_
_entity.id
_entity.type
_entity.pdbx_description
1 polymer ?
#
loop_
_entity_poly.entity_id
_entity_poly.type
_entity_poly.pdbx_seq_one_letter_code
_entity_poly.pdbx_strand_id
1 'polypeptide(L)'
;MEAVAFAQSQQSRLGRDQQALAHTMQDMPEIEEIPQPEGKRETTKTWLQIKEEEAMLEEKKKYEGQTWQLHEDVQKLQEELLQLMDENTKCPELERLEWSEFFLDPEEWQRLEAEGKHHLKEMEEKVEMDKMSNQYLQHLITKECWDELSVKARSVKAFLSELEVHNYAIKERSDEELQNLQRVIMQREIEIADKKIQEELIVMQRKEEEVEEEEEGAAQEIKGFAVTGSLSASIGIDSPYLYCQFDLHTREQRMNQMMLLKVIHNSLHGVFPS
;
A
#
# COMPACT_ATOMS: atom_id res chain seq x y z
N MET A 1 -53.74 -5.79 -15.82
CA MET A 1 -52.56 -5.66 -16.71
C MET A 1 -51.24 -5.70 -15.93
N GLU A 2 -51.16 -5.17 -14.70
CA GLU A 2 -49.94 -5.21 -13.88
C GLU A 2 -49.56 -6.61 -13.36
N ALA A 3 -50.54 -7.45 -13.00
CA ALA A 3 -50.28 -8.83 -12.52
C ALA A 3 -49.66 -9.73 -13.62
N VAL A 4 -50.06 -9.55 -14.88
CA VAL A 4 -49.51 -10.30 -16.02
C VAL A 4 -48.08 -9.84 -16.33
N ALA A 5 -47.79 -8.54 -16.20
CA ALA A 5 -46.44 -8.00 -16.36
C ALA A 5 -45.49 -8.47 -15.23
N PHE A 6 -45.99 -8.60 -14.00
CA PHE A 6 -45.23 -9.17 -12.89
C PHE A 6 -44.95 -10.67 -13.10
N ALA A 7 -45.96 -11.46 -13.51
CA ALA A 7 -45.78 -12.88 -13.80
C ALA A 7 -44.82 -13.14 -14.98
N GLN A 8 -44.91 -12.34 -16.04
CA GLN A 8 -43.98 -12.41 -17.18
C GLN A 8 -42.55 -11.97 -16.80
N SER A 9 -42.41 -10.99 -15.92
CA SER A 9 -41.12 -10.58 -15.35
C SER A 9 -40.51 -11.67 -14.48
N GLN A 10 -41.31 -12.34 -13.64
CA GLN A 10 -40.87 -13.47 -12.81
C GLN A 10 -40.50 -14.69 -13.66
N GLN A 11 -41.29 -15.04 -14.68
CA GLN A 11 -40.96 -16.12 -15.63
C GLN A 11 -39.70 -15.82 -16.44
N SER A 12 -39.48 -14.56 -16.83
CA SER A 12 -38.27 -14.13 -17.54
C SER A 12 -37.03 -14.14 -16.63
N ARG A 13 -37.21 -13.91 -15.31
CA ARG A 13 -36.14 -14.03 -14.31
C ARG A 13 -35.83 -15.50 -14.04
N LEU A 14 -36.84 -16.32 -13.74
CA LEU A 14 -36.72 -17.78 -13.58
C LEU A 14 -36.05 -18.45 -14.79
N GLY A 15 -36.38 -18.06 -16.03
CA GLY A 15 -35.72 -18.60 -17.22
C GLY A 15 -34.25 -18.20 -17.35
N ARG A 16 -33.88 -16.97 -16.94
CA ARG A 16 -32.48 -16.53 -16.88
C ARG A 16 -31.73 -17.17 -15.72
N ASP A 17 -32.38 -17.36 -14.58
CA ASP A 17 -31.81 -17.99 -13.40
C ASP A 17 -31.63 -19.50 -13.64
N GLN A 18 -32.53 -20.14 -14.39
CA GLN A 18 -32.37 -21.53 -14.86
C GLN A 18 -31.29 -21.68 -15.93
N GLN A 19 -31.16 -20.73 -16.86
CA GLN A 19 -30.04 -20.71 -17.80
C GLN A 19 -28.71 -20.41 -17.10
N ALA A 20 -28.71 -19.54 -16.09
CA ALA A 20 -27.55 -19.26 -15.25
C ALA A 20 -27.20 -20.47 -14.38
N LEU A 21 -28.16 -21.16 -13.79
CA LEU A 21 -27.96 -22.42 -13.06
C LEU A 21 -27.45 -23.53 -13.98
N ALA A 22 -28.02 -23.70 -15.17
CA ALA A 22 -27.53 -24.69 -16.14
C ALA A 22 -26.11 -24.37 -16.62
N HIS A 23 -25.78 -23.09 -16.86
CA HIS A 23 -24.43 -22.65 -17.16
C HIS A 23 -23.47 -22.82 -15.96
N THR A 24 -23.95 -22.59 -14.73
CA THR A 24 -23.16 -22.77 -13.49
C THR A 24 -22.97 -24.25 -13.12
N MET A 25 -23.91 -25.12 -13.52
CA MET A 25 -23.81 -26.57 -13.37
C MET A 25 -22.92 -27.19 -14.44
N GLN A 26 -22.90 -26.63 -15.65
CA GLN A 26 -22.01 -27.04 -16.74
C GLN A 26 -20.58 -26.52 -16.55
N ASP A 27 -20.42 -25.38 -15.88
CA ASP A 27 -19.15 -24.81 -15.40
C ASP A 27 -18.97 -25.00 -13.89
N MET A 28 -19.53 -26.05 -13.29
CA MET A 28 -19.23 -26.34 -11.90
C MET A 28 -17.76 -26.76 -11.87
N PRO A 29 -16.83 -25.91 -11.37
CA PRO A 29 -15.45 -26.33 -11.31
C PRO A 29 -15.43 -27.54 -10.39
N GLU A 30 -14.72 -28.59 -10.83
CA GLU A 30 -14.12 -29.55 -9.91
C GLU A 30 -13.57 -28.70 -8.76
N ILE A 31 -13.94 -29.00 -7.51
CA ILE A 31 -13.54 -28.19 -6.35
C ILE A 31 -12.01 -28.23 -6.28
N GLU A 32 -11.35 -27.34 -7.04
CA GLU A 32 -9.96 -27.00 -6.88
C GLU A 32 -9.92 -26.25 -5.56
N GLU A 33 -9.28 -26.88 -4.59
CA GLU A 33 -8.96 -26.30 -3.31
C GLU A 33 -8.56 -24.84 -3.51
N ILE A 34 -9.26 -23.92 -2.84
CA ILE A 34 -8.92 -22.50 -2.78
C ILE A 34 -7.40 -22.41 -2.58
N PRO A 35 -6.63 -21.81 -3.50
CA PRO A 35 -5.19 -21.68 -3.33
C PRO A 35 -4.96 -20.92 -2.03
N GLN A 36 -4.47 -21.63 -1.03
CA GLN A 36 -4.17 -21.01 0.26
C GLN A 36 -3.13 -19.93 0.01
N PRO A 37 -3.25 -18.75 0.64
CA PRO A 37 -2.27 -17.68 0.48
C PRO A 37 -0.89 -18.26 0.78
N GLU A 38 0.02 -18.15 -0.19
CA GLU A 38 1.40 -18.61 -0.11
C GLU A 38 2.18 -17.83 0.96
N GLY A 39 1.86 -18.12 2.21
CA GLY A 39 2.61 -17.75 3.40
C GLY A 39 2.82 -19.05 4.15
N LYS A 40 3.99 -19.68 3.93
CA LYS A 40 4.42 -20.90 4.62
C LYS A 40 4.39 -20.69 6.13
N ARG A 41 3.25 -20.97 6.76
CA ARG A 41 3.22 -21.57 8.09
C ARG A 41 3.13 -23.04 7.81
N GLU A 42 4.27 -23.74 7.88
CA GLU A 42 4.25 -25.19 8.01
C GLU A 42 3.55 -25.51 9.32
N THR A 43 2.22 -25.56 9.28
CA THR A 43 1.44 -26.24 10.29
C THR A 43 1.74 -27.71 10.06
N THR A 44 2.82 -28.20 10.67
CA THR A 44 3.14 -29.63 10.70
C THR A 44 1.93 -30.35 11.24
N LYS A 45 1.17 -30.99 10.35
CA LYS A 45 0.04 -31.83 10.73
C LYS A 45 0.55 -32.86 11.74
N THR A 46 -0.14 -32.99 12.85
CA THR A 46 0.21 -33.99 13.86
C THR A 46 0.00 -35.40 13.30
N TRP A 47 0.75 -36.39 13.80
CA TRP A 47 0.62 -37.79 13.37
C TRP A 47 -0.83 -38.30 13.45
N LEU A 48 -1.60 -37.84 14.43
CA LEU A 48 -3.02 -38.16 14.57
C LEU A 48 -3.86 -37.61 13.41
N GLN A 49 -3.63 -36.35 13.02
CA GLN A 49 -4.31 -35.74 11.86
C GLN A 49 -3.94 -36.45 10.56
N ILE A 50 -2.68 -36.85 10.39
CA ILE A 50 -2.25 -37.63 9.23
C ILE A 50 -2.97 -38.99 9.18
N LYS A 51 -3.07 -39.68 10.33
CA LYS A 51 -3.77 -40.96 10.41
C LYS A 51 -5.28 -40.84 10.19
N GLU A 52 -5.87 -39.74 10.66
CA GLU A 52 -7.28 -39.42 10.43
C GLU A 52 -7.55 -39.12 8.95
N GLU A 53 -6.69 -38.34 8.30
CA GLU A 53 -6.77 -38.08 6.86
C GLU A 53 -6.60 -39.34 6.02
N GLU A 54 -5.65 -40.22 6.38
CA GLU A 54 -5.47 -41.52 5.73
C GLU A 54 -6.72 -42.40 5.85
N ALA A 55 -7.34 -42.46 7.03
CA ALA A 55 -8.57 -43.21 7.26
C ALA A 55 -9.75 -42.65 6.44
N MET A 56 -9.90 -41.31 6.41
CA MET A 56 -10.92 -40.63 5.61
C MET A 56 -10.75 -40.89 4.11
N LEU A 57 -9.50 -40.89 3.62
CA LEU A 57 -9.20 -41.17 2.22
C LEU A 57 -9.51 -42.62 1.84
N GLU A 58 -9.23 -43.56 2.75
CA GLU A 58 -9.52 -44.97 2.54
C GLU A 58 -11.02 -45.26 2.56
N GLU A 59 -11.79 -44.58 3.42
CA GLU A 59 -13.26 -44.59 3.36
C GLU A 59 -13.79 -43.96 2.07
N LYS A 60 -13.26 -42.81 1.66
CA LYS A 60 -13.66 -42.15 0.41
C LYS A 60 -13.44 -43.07 -0.79
N LYS A 61 -12.29 -43.73 -0.88
CA LYS A 61 -12.01 -44.73 -1.93
C LYS A 61 -12.94 -45.94 -1.87
N LYS A 62 -13.25 -46.42 -0.65
CA LYS A 62 -14.14 -47.56 -0.45
C LYS A 62 -15.56 -47.28 -0.97
N TYR A 63 -16.04 -46.04 -0.81
CA TYR A 63 -17.39 -45.65 -1.19
C TYR A 63 -17.49 -44.85 -2.49
N GLU A 64 -16.38 -44.53 -3.15
CA GLU A 64 -16.33 -43.70 -4.38
C GLU A 64 -17.31 -44.18 -5.46
N GLY A 65 -17.36 -45.50 -5.71
CA GLY A 65 -18.31 -46.08 -6.67
C GLY A 65 -19.78 -45.93 -6.25
N GLN A 66 -20.08 -46.05 -4.95
CA GLN A 66 -21.44 -45.88 -4.43
C GLN A 66 -21.85 -44.41 -4.46
N THR A 67 -20.94 -43.50 -4.12
CA THR A 67 -21.18 -42.05 -4.21
C THR A 67 -21.38 -41.61 -5.65
N TRP A 68 -20.64 -42.20 -6.59
CA TRP A 68 -20.80 -41.92 -8.02
C TRP A 68 -22.15 -42.41 -8.54
N GLN A 69 -22.57 -43.62 -8.16
CA GLN A 69 -23.91 -44.14 -8.48
C GLN A 69 -25.01 -43.25 -7.89
N LEU A 70 -24.86 -42.85 -6.62
CA LEU A 70 -25.84 -41.97 -5.97
C LEU A 70 -25.94 -40.61 -6.68
N HIS A 71 -24.80 -40.06 -7.12
CA HIS A 71 -24.77 -38.82 -7.89
C HIS A 71 -25.47 -38.99 -9.25
N GLU A 72 -25.20 -40.09 -9.97
CA GLU A 72 -25.85 -40.39 -11.25
C GLU A 72 -27.37 -40.55 -11.09
N ASP A 73 -27.81 -41.22 -10.02
CA ASP A 73 -29.23 -41.42 -9.73
C ASP A 73 -29.92 -40.10 -9.35
N VAL A 74 -29.26 -39.24 -8.56
CA VAL A 74 -29.75 -37.89 -8.25
C VAL A 74 -29.84 -37.03 -9.50
N GLN A 75 -28.87 -37.14 -10.40
CA GLN A 75 -28.88 -36.40 -11.66
C GLN A 75 -30.04 -36.85 -12.56
N LYS A 76 -30.30 -38.16 -12.66
CA LYS A 76 -31.48 -38.69 -13.39
C LYS A 76 -32.78 -38.17 -12.81
N LEU A 77 -32.91 -38.16 -11.47
CA LEU A 77 -34.08 -37.61 -10.80
C LEU A 77 -34.26 -36.11 -11.09
N GLN A 78 -33.17 -35.34 -11.16
CA GLN A 78 -33.21 -33.93 -11.53
C GLN A 78 -33.68 -33.74 -12.98
N GLU A 79 -33.17 -34.54 -13.91
CA GLU A 79 -33.58 -34.51 -15.31
C GLU A 79 -35.08 -34.87 -15.47
N GLU A 80 -35.55 -35.89 -14.76
CA GLU A 80 -36.97 -36.27 -14.71
C GLU A 80 -37.84 -35.14 -14.13
N LEU A 81 -37.40 -34.51 -13.04
CA LEU A 81 -38.11 -33.38 -12.44
C LEU A 81 -38.23 -32.20 -13.42
N LEU A 82 -37.13 -31.84 -14.08
CA LEU A 82 -37.13 -30.76 -15.09
C LEU A 82 -38.06 -31.08 -16.26
N GLN A 83 -38.10 -32.34 -16.70
CA GLN A 83 -39.02 -32.78 -17.74
C GLN A 83 -40.49 -32.64 -17.29
N LEU A 84 -40.82 -33.09 -16.07
CA LEU A 84 -42.17 -32.94 -15.50
C LEU A 84 -42.57 -31.46 -15.37
N MET A 85 -41.63 -30.58 -15.04
CA MET A 85 -41.87 -29.15 -14.97
C MET A 85 -42.13 -28.54 -16.35
N ASP A 86 -41.37 -28.94 -17.38
CA ASP A 86 -41.60 -28.51 -18.77
C ASP A 86 -42.95 -29.00 -19.30
N GLU A 87 -43.33 -30.24 -19.00
CA GLU A 87 -44.65 -30.81 -19.31
C GLU A 87 -45.77 -30.03 -18.60
N ASN A 88 -45.59 -29.69 -17.33
CA ASN A 88 -46.52 -28.86 -16.57
C ASN A 88 -46.69 -27.46 -17.16
N THR A 89 -45.65 -26.86 -17.76
CA THR A 89 -45.79 -25.55 -18.42
C THR A 89 -46.70 -25.58 -19.66
N LYS A 90 -46.85 -26.75 -20.29
CA LYS A 90 -47.69 -26.96 -21.49
C LYS A 90 -49.16 -27.26 -21.13
N CYS A 91 -49.45 -27.51 -19.85
CA CYS A 91 -50.80 -27.77 -19.37
C CYS A 91 -51.68 -26.49 -19.35
N PRO A 92 -53.02 -26.63 -19.48
CA PRO A 92 -53.95 -25.51 -19.31
C PRO A 92 -53.80 -24.85 -17.94
N GLU A 93 -54.10 -23.55 -17.85
CA GLU A 93 -53.89 -22.75 -16.63
C GLU A 93 -54.60 -23.31 -15.37
N LEU A 94 -55.71 -24.06 -15.55
CA LEU A 94 -56.45 -24.69 -14.45
C LEU A 94 -55.77 -25.96 -13.89
N GLU A 95 -54.90 -26.59 -14.68
CA GLU A 95 -54.22 -27.86 -14.34
C GLU A 95 -52.71 -27.66 -14.09
N ARG A 96 -52.20 -26.45 -14.32
CA ARG A 96 -50.79 -26.13 -14.16
C ARG A 96 -50.45 -25.91 -12.68
N LEU A 97 -49.52 -26.71 -12.17
CA LEU A 97 -48.97 -26.60 -10.81
C LEU A 97 -48.04 -25.39 -10.69
N GLU A 98 -48.05 -24.75 -9.53
CA GLU A 98 -47.11 -23.66 -9.20
C GLU A 98 -45.70 -24.20 -8.93
N TRP A 99 -44.67 -23.38 -9.16
CA TRP A 99 -43.28 -23.81 -8.93
C TRP A 99 -43.04 -24.24 -7.48
N SER A 100 -43.71 -23.58 -6.53
CA SER A 100 -43.58 -23.90 -5.11
C SER A 100 -44.13 -25.28 -4.74
N GLU A 101 -45.03 -25.86 -5.55
CA GLU A 101 -45.64 -27.17 -5.31
C GLU A 101 -44.72 -28.34 -5.69
N PHE A 102 -43.64 -28.08 -6.44
CA PHE A 102 -42.61 -29.08 -6.74
C PHE A 102 -41.57 -29.23 -5.62
N PHE A 103 -41.53 -28.32 -4.65
CA PHE A 103 -40.60 -28.42 -3.53
C PHE A 103 -41.12 -29.37 -2.45
N LEU A 104 -40.25 -30.27 -2.00
CA LEU A 104 -40.55 -31.19 -0.90
C LEU A 104 -40.64 -30.46 0.45
N ASP A 105 -39.88 -29.36 0.61
CA ASP A 105 -39.87 -28.48 1.78
C ASP A 105 -39.64 -27.00 1.37
N PRO A 106 -40.71 -26.20 1.18
CA PRO A 106 -40.58 -24.80 0.79
C PRO A 106 -40.06 -23.91 1.94
N GLU A 107 -40.23 -24.30 3.20
CA GLU A 107 -39.79 -23.53 4.37
C GLU A 107 -38.26 -23.61 4.51
N GLU A 108 -37.70 -24.82 4.36
CA GLU A 108 -36.26 -25.02 4.37
C GLU A 108 -35.57 -24.31 3.19
N TRP A 109 -36.17 -24.35 2.00
CA TRP A 109 -35.65 -23.64 0.83
C TRP A 109 -35.59 -22.13 1.06
N GLN A 110 -36.67 -21.53 1.58
CA GLN A 110 -36.69 -20.09 1.91
C GLN A 110 -35.66 -19.73 2.99
N ARG A 111 -35.47 -20.60 3.99
CA ARG A 111 -34.44 -20.40 5.02
C ARG A 111 -33.04 -20.37 4.41
N LEU A 112 -32.72 -21.35 3.56
CA LEU A 112 -31.43 -21.45 2.87
C LEU A 112 -31.18 -20.27 1.92
N GLU A 113 -32.21 -19.84 1.19
CA GLU A 113 -32.10 -18.68 0.31
C GLU A 113 -31.85 -17.39 1.10
N ALA A 114 -32.54 -17.21 2.23
CA ALA A 114 -32.33 -16.07 3.12
C ALA A 114 -30.92 -16.07 3.74
N GLU A 115 -30.43 -17.23 4.17
CA GLU A 115 -29.07 -17.41 4.69
C GLU A 115 -28.02 -17.14 3.60
N GLY A 116 -28.22 -17.64 2.39
CA GLY A 116 -27.35 -17.37 1.25
C GLY A 116 -27.29 -15.88 0.91
N LYS A 117 -28.44 -15.20 0.86
CA LYS A 117 -28.51 -13.74 0.65
C LYS A 117 -27.81 -12.97 1.78
N HIS A 118 -27.94 -13.42 3.01
CA HIS A 118 -27.25 -12.82 4.16
C HIS A 118 -25.73 -12.94 4.02
N HIS A 119 -25.22 -14.15 3.75
CA HIS A 119 -23.79 -14.37 3.56
C HIS A 119 -23.22 -13.59 2.37
N LEU A 120 -23.94 -13.52 1.26
CA LEU A 120 -23.54 -12.71 0.11
C LEU A 120 -23.43 -11.23 0.50
N LYS A 121 -24.43 -10.71 1.23
CA LYS A 121 -24.41 -9.32 1.68
C LYS A 121 -23.25 -9.03 2.63
N GLU A 122 -22.99 -9.92 3.61
CA GLU A 122 -21.85 -9.77 4.51
C GLU A 122 -20.51 -9.81 3.75
N MET A 123 -20.41 -10.68 2.75
CA MET A 123 -19.22 -10.80 1.91
C MET A 123 -19.03 -9.55 1.05
N GLU A 124 -20.09 -9.02 0.45
CA GLU A 124 -20.08 -7.75 -0.29
C GLU A 124 -19.65 -6.58 0.60
N GLU A 125 -20.23 -6.43 1.79
CA GLU A 125 -19.87 -5.37 2.75
C GLU A 125 -18.39 -5.45 3.15
N LYS A 126 -17.88 -6.68 3.38
CA LYS A 126 -16.46 -6.89 3.70
C LYS A 126 -15.55 -6.50 2.53
N VAL A 127 -15.87 -6.93 1.31
CA VAL A 127 -15.09 -6.59 0.11
C VAL A 127 -15.11 -5.08 -0.13
N GLU A 128 -16.25 -4.43 0.09
CA GLU A 128 -16.37 -2.98 -0.02
C GLU A 128 -15.49 -2.27 1.01
N MET A 129 -15.51 -2.68 2.28
CA MET A 129 -14.64 -2.13 3.30
C MET A 129 -13.15 -2.30 2.96
N ASP A 130 -12.75 -3.48 2.48
CA ASP A 130 -11.37 -3.75 2.09
C ASP A 130 -10.94 -2.87 0.90
N LYS A 131 -11.84 -2.70 -0.09
CA LYS A 131 -11.62 -1.80 -1.22
C LYS A 131 -11.43 -0.36 -0.77
N MET A 132 -12.30 0.13 0.12
CA MET A 132 -12.22 1.50 0.65
C MET A 132 -10.92 1.71 1.45
N SER A 133 -10.52 0.73 2.26
CA SER A 133 -9.25 0.75 3.00
C SER A 133 -8.04 0.82 2.05
N ASN A 134 -8.03 -0.01 1.01
CA ASN A 134 -6.97 -0.02 0.00
C ASN A 134 -6.89 1.29 -0.78
N GLN A 135 -8.03 1.87 -1.15
CA GLN A 135 -8.09 3.18 -1.82
C GLN A 135 -7.55 4.29 -0.92
N TYR A 136 -7.89 4.28 0.36
CA TYR A 136 -7.36 5.24 1.32
C TYR A 136 -5.83 5.11 1.46
N LEU A 137 -5.31 3.88 1.58
CA LEU A 137 -3.88 3.63 1.65
C LEU A 137 -3.16 4.09 0.37
N GLN A 138 -3.72 3.78 -0.81
CA GLN A 138 -3.18 4.23 -2.09
C GLN A 138 -3.11 5.75 -2.15
N HIS A 139 -4.19 6.43 -1.75
CA HIS A 139 -4.23 7.89 -1.70
C HIS A 139 -3.17 8.45 -0.76
N LEU A 140 -3.00 7.88 0.43
CA LEU A 140 -1.99 8.31 1.40
C LEU A 140 -0.57 8.15 0.85
N ILE A 141 -0.26 7.00 0.25
CA ILE A 141 1.05 6.74 -0.37
C ILE A 141 1.29 7.72 -1.52
N THR A 142 0.29 7.94 -2.38
CA THR A 142 0.43 8.86 -3.52
C THR A 142 0.68 10.28 -3.04
N LYS A 143 -0.07 10.74 -2.03
CA LYS A 143 0.10 12.08 -1.47
C LYS A 143 1.50 12.27 -0.89
N GLU A 144 1.92 11.38 0.02
CA GLU A 144 3.17 11.51 0.78
C GLU A 144 4.43 11.19 -0.03
N CYS A 145 4.36 10.18 -0.90
CA CYS A 145 5.50 9.66 -1.64
C CYS A 145 5.56 10.15 -3.09
N TRP A 146 4.51 10.78 -3.59
CA TRP A 146 4.51 11.37 -4.92
C TRP A 146 4.20 12.85 -4.84
N ASP A 147 2.98 13.26 -4.52
CA ASP A 147 2.50 14.64 -4.73
C ASP A 147 3.33 15.70 -4.00
N GLU A 148 3.77 15.42 -2.78
CA GLU A 148 4.63 16.32 -1.97
C GLU A 148 6.09 16.41 -2.43
N LEU A 149 6.52 15.59 -3.40
CA LEU A 149 7.88 15.63 -3.94
C LEU A 149 8.03 16.72 -5.01
N SER A 150 8.93 17.69 -4.76
CA SER A 150 9.39 18.67 -5.76
C SER A 150 10.18 17.99 -6.87
N VAL A 151 11.08 17.08 -6.51
CA VAL A 151 11.88 16.28 -7.44
C VAL A 151 11.42 14.83 -7.32
N LYS A 152 10.80 14.32 -8.38
CA LYS A 152 10.38 12.91 -8.46
C LYS A 152 11.59 11.99 -8.63
N ALA A 153 11.50 10.79 -8.06
CA ALA A 153 12.48 9.74 -8.28
C ALA A 153 12.46 9.30 -9.76
N ARG A 154 13.64 9.24 -10.36
CA ARG A 154 13.92 8.88 -11.75
C ARG A 154 15.24 8.12 -11.78
N SER A 155 15.36 7.19 -12.71
CA SER A 155 16.62 6.50 -12.98
C SER A 155 16.94 6.49 -14.46
N VAL A 156 18.24 6.55 -14.75
CA VAL A 156 18.78 6.34 -16.08
C VAL A 156 19.44 4.97 -16.06
N LYS A 157 18.85 4.04 -16.82
CA LYS A 157 19.35 2.68 -16.98
C LYS A 157 20.05 2.54 -18.31
N ALA A 158 21.23 1.96 -18.30
CA ALA A 158 21.94 1.61 -19.52
C ALA A 158 21.23 0.46 -20.25
N PHE A 159 21.17 0.51 -21.58
CA PHE A 159 20.49 -0.52 -22.39
C PHE A 159 21.25 -1.84 -22.44
N LEU A 160 22.58 -1.78 -22.39
CA LEU A 160 23.48 -2.92 -22.62
C LEU A 160 24.34 -3.27 -21.39
N SER A 161 24.11 -2.61 -20.26
CA SER A 161 24.77 -2.91 -19.00
C SER A 161 23.79 -2.77 -17.85
N GLU A 162 24.10 -3.40 -16.72
CA GLU A 162 23.31 -3.30 -15.48
C GLU A 162 23.55 -1.98 -14.73
N LEU A 163 24.13 -0.98 -15.40
CA LEU A 163 24.38 0.31 -14.79
C LEU A 163 23.06 1.10 -14.71
N GLU A 164 22.65 1.42 -13.49
CA GLU A 164 21.51 2.27 -13.21
C GLU A 164 21.93 3.40 -12.29
N VAL A 165 21.61 4.63 -12.68
CA VAL A 165 21.88 5.83 -11.89
C VAL A 165 20.55 6.44 -11.48
N HIS A 166 20.31 6.52 -10.18
CA HIS A 166 19.12 7.13 -9.61
C HIS A 166 19.38 8.59 -9.24
N ASN A 167 18.37 9.44 -9.37
CA ASN A 167 18.34 10.70 -8.63
C ASN A 167 17.74 10.48 -7.23
N TYR A 168 17.96 11.45 -6.34
CA TYR A 168 17.29 11.48 -5.03
C TYR A 168 15.97 12.25 -5.15
N ALA A 169 14.89 11.63 -4.67
CA ALA A 169 13.61 12.31 -4.51
C ALA A 169 13.68 13.32 -3.37
N ILE A 170 13.17 14.53 -3.59
CA ILE A 170 13.23 15.65 -2.63
C ILE A 170 11.82 16.17 -2.36
N LYS A 171 11.44 16.23 -1.09
CA LYS A 171 10.19 16.87 -0.64
C LYS A 171 10.28 18.39 -0.72
N GLU A 172 9.18 19.06 -1.01
CA GLU A 172 9.07 20.52 -0.79
C GLU A 172 9.27 20.84 0.69
N ARG A 173 9.95 21.95 0.99
CA ARG A 173 10.12 22.40 2.38
C ARG A 173 8.78 22.91 2.89
N SER A 174 8.38 22.50 4.09
CA SER A 174 7.22 23.10 4.74
C SER A 174 7.54 24.53 5.20
N ASP A 175 6.50 25.34 5.38
CA ASP A 175 6.64 26.70 5.92
C ASP A 175 7.37 26.71 7.28
N GLU A 176 7.16 25.69 8.11
CA GLU A 176 7.83 25.53 9.39
C GLU A 176 9.33 25.24 9.23
N GLU A 177 9.71 24.38 8.27
CA GLU A 177 11.12 24.13 7.96
C GLU A 177 11.80 25.40 7.44
N LEU A 178 11.10 26.21 6.63
CA LEU A 178 11.61 27.47 6.10
C LEU A 178 11.84 28.50 7.23
N GLN A 179 10.88 28.65 8.14
CA GLN A 179 11.00 29.53 9.30
C GLN A 179 12.12 29.09 10.25
N ASN A 180 12.26 27.79 10.50
CA ASN A 180 13.35 27.24 11.28
C ASN A 180 14.70 27.53 10.62
N LEU A 181 14.80 27.38 9.30
CA LEU A 181 16.02 27.69 8.57
C LEU A 181 16.38 29.17 8.68
N GLN A 182 15.41 30.08 8.54
CA GLN A 182 15.63 31.52 8.73
C GLN A 182 16.14 31.82 10.15
N ARG A 183 15.54 31.19 11.17
CA ARG A 183 16.00 31.34 12.56
C ARG A 183 17.46 30.89 12.73
N VAL A 184 17.82 29.75 12.14
CA VAL A 184 19.20 29.23 12.20
C VAL A 184 20.18 30.15 11.50
N ILE A 185 19.81 30.71 10.33
CA ILE A 185 20.64 31.68 9.61
C ILE A 185 20.83 32.95 10.45
N MET A 186 19.76 33.52 10.99
CA MET A 186 19.84 34.72 11.84
C MET A 186 20.70 34.48 13.10
N GLN A 187 20.52 33.34 13.77
CA GLN A 187 21.34 32.96 14.91
C GLN A 187 22.82 32.87 14.52
N ARG A 188 23.10 32.32 13.34
CA ARG A 188 24.46 32.18 12.84
C ARG A 188 25.10 33.53 12.50
N GLU A 189 24.34 34.45 11.92
CA GLU A 189 24.81 35.82 11.65
C GLU A 189 25.22 36.53 12.93
N ILE A 190 24.43 36.38 14.00
CA ILE A 190 24.74 36.92 15.33
C ILE A 190 26.02 36.27 15.87
N GLU A 191 26.14 34.94 15.84
CA GLU A 191 27.34 34.24 16.32
C GLU A 191 28.62 34.66 15.57
N ILE A 192 28.54 34.84 14.25
CA ILE A 192 29.68 35.28 13.44
C ILE A 192 30.08 36.71 13.81
N ALA A 193 29.11 37.60 13.99
CA ALA A 193 29.35 38.97 14.44
C ALA A 193 29.97 38.99 15.86
N ASP A 194 29.43 38.21 16.79
CA ASP A 194 29.93 38.11 18.16
C ASP A 194 31.36 37.56 18.21
N LYS A 195 31.67 36.51 17.43
CA LYS A 195 33.04 35.97 17.31
C LYS A 195 34.00 37.03 16.79
N LYS A 196 33.61 37.78 15.75
CA LYS A 196 34.45 38.85 15.20
C LYS A 196 34.73 39.94 16.23
N ILE A 197 33.72 40.36 17.00
CA ILE A 197 33.90 41.35 18.07
C ILE A 197 34.82 40.80 19.17
N GLN A 198 34.68 39.53 19.55
CA GLN A 198 35.57 38.90 20.54
C GLN A 198 37.01 38.83 20.06
N GLU A 199 37.25 38.45 18.80
CA GLU A 199 38.57 38.44 18.18
C GLU A 199 39.18 39.86 18.18
N GLU A 200 38.40 40.88 17.80
CA GLU A 200 38.84 42.29 17.83
C GLU A 200 39.19 42.76 19.27
N LEU A 201 38.38 42.40 20.28
CA LEU A 201 38.66 42.71 21.69
C LEU A 201 39.93 42.04 22.19
N ILE A 202 40.16 40.76 21.86
CA ILE A 202 41.37 40.03 22.25
C ILE A 202 42.62 40.66 21.61
N VAL A 203 42.53 41.08 20.34
CA VAL A 203 43.63 41.78 19.65
C VAL A 203 43.91 43.15 20.27
N MET A 204 42.86 43.90 20.66
CA MET A 204 43.04 45.18 21.36
C MET A 204 43.68 44.98 22.75
N GLN A 205 43.25 43.97 23.52
CA GLN A 205 43.84 43.66 24.82
C GLN A 205 45.32 43.23 24.71
N ARG A 206 45.68 42.43 23.70
CA ARG A 206 47.09 42.08 23.45
C ARG A 206 47.94 43.28 23.04
N LYS A 207 47.39 44.20 22.24
CA LYS A 207 48.08 45.45 21.86
C LYS A 207 48.24 46.45 23.02
N GLU A 208 47.40 46.38 24.04
CA GLU A 208 47.57 47.16 25.27
C GLU A 208 48.62 46.53 26.23
N GLU A 209 48.88 45.22 26.13
CA GLU A 209 49.88 44.49 26.92
C GLU A 209 51.27 44.38 26.25
N GLU A 210 51.36 44.45 24.92
CA GLU A 210 52.62 44.40 24.15
C GLU A 210 52.92 45.76 23.47
N VAL A 211 53.78 46.57 24.10
CA VAL A 211 54.60 47.55 23.39
C VAL A 211 55.79 46.79 22.80
N GLU A 212 55.90 46.84 21.47
CA GLU A 212 56.94 46.24 20.60
C GLU A 212 56.88 44.72 20.41
N GLU A 213 56.28 44.28 19.30
CA GLU A 213 57.01 43.73 18.15
C GLU A 213 56.10 43.60 16.91
N GLU A 214 56.74 43.53 15.74
CA GLU A 214 56.25 43.85 14.40
C GLU A 214 55.17 42.91 13.83
N GLU A 215 54.48 43.47 12.82
CA GLU A 215 53.50 42.83 11.94
C GLU A 215 53.88 41.41 11.48
N GLU A 216 52.99 40.45 11.74
CA GLU A 216 52.77 39.36 10.79
C GLU A 216 51.32 39.41 10.29
N GLY A 217 51.22 39.51 8.96
CA GLY A 217 50.00 39.78 8.22
C GLY A 217 48.87 38.81 8.56
N ALA A 218 47.66 39.37 8.64
CA ALA A 218 46.42 38.63 8.59
C ALA A 218 46.32 37.88 7.26
N ALA A 219 46.91 36.69 7.19
CA ALA A 219 46.59 35.72 6.18
C ALA A 219 45.09 35.41 6.36
N GLN A 220 44.27 35.78 5.37
CA GLN A 220 42.94 35.21 5.23
C GLN A 220 43.14 33.70 5.06
N GLU A 221 43.08 32.97 6.18
CA GLU A 221 43.05 31.51 6.15
C GLU A 221 41.82 31.11 5.33
N ILE A 222 42.07 30.70 4.09
CA ILE A 222 41.12 29.92 3.32
C ILE A 222 40.93 28.64 4.14
N LYS A 223 39.92 28.63 5.02
CA LYS A 223 39.58 27.47 5.84
C LYS A 223 39.45 26.27 4.91
N GLY A 224 40.42 25.36 4.98
CA GLY A 224 40.50 24.23 4.07
C GLY A 224 39.23 23.37 4.15
N PHE A 225 39.01 22.54 3.12
CA PHE A 225 37.89 21.59 3.05
C PHE A 225 37.71 20.76 4.34
N ALA A 226 38.82 20.37 4.97
CA ALA A 226 38.80 19.61 6.22
C ALA A 226 38.31 20.42 7.44
N VAL A 227 38.35 21.76 7.39
CA VAL A 227 37.97 22.65 8.49
C VAL A 227 36.48 22.98 8.43
N THR A 228 35.92 23.19 7.23
CA THR A 228 34.48 23.42 7.02
C THR A 228 33.68 22.12 6.93
N GLY A 229 34.34 20.98 6.72
CA GLY A 229 33.72 19.65 6.70
C GLY A 229 32.84 19.37 5.47
N SER A 230 32.87 20.21 4.44
CA SER A 230 32.03 20.08 3.24
C SER A 230 32.79 20.39 1.94
N LEU A 231 32.65 19.51 0.94
CA LEU A 231 33.34 19.62 -0.36
C LEU A 231 32.57 20.57 -1.30
N SER A 232 31.42 21.06 -0.84
CA SER A 232 30.49 21.88 -1.60
C SER A 232 31.14 23.13 -2.19
N ALA A 233 32.07 23.77 -1.47
CA ALA A 233 32.79 24.95 -1.96
C ALA A 233 33.61 24.66 -3.24
N SER A 234 34.17 23.46 -3.39
CA SER A 234 34.90 23.06 -4.61
C SER A 234 33.98 22.78 -5.81
N ILE A 235 32.70 22.50 -5.52
CA ILE A 235 31.64 22.26 -6.51
C ILE A 235 30.92 23.59 -6.86
N GLY A 236 31.36 24.71 -6.28
CA GLY A 236 30.77 26.04 -6.51
C GLY A 236 29.52 26.33 -5.68
N ILE A 237 29.21 25.48 -4.68
CA ILE A 237 28.11 25.68 -3.73
C ILE A 237 28.71 25.99 -2.36
N ASP A 238 28.96 27.26 -2.11
CA ASP A 238 29.46 27.72 -0.81
C ASP A 238 28.32 28.25 0.07
N SER A 239 28.44 28.01 1.38
CA SER A 239 27.54 28.55 2.38
C SER A 239 28.37 29.16 3.50
N PRO A 240 28.35 30.49 3.66
CA PRO A 240 29.17 31.18 4.67
C PRO A 240 28.71 30.87 6.10
N TYR A 241 27.53 30.28 6.25
CA TYR A 241 26.89 30.01 7.54
C TYR A 241 27.35 28.70 8.18
N LEU A 242 28.10 27.84 7.48
CA LEU A 242 28.56 26.59 8.07
C LEU A 242 29.45 26.81 9.30
N TYR A 243 29.33 25.91 10.26
CA TYR A 243 30.23 25.80 11.39
C TYR A 243 31.55 25.13 10.94
N CYS A 244 32.63 25.50 11.61
CA CYS A 244 33.87 24.73 11.55
C CYS A 244 33.64 23.37 12.22
N GLN A 245 34.14 22.29 11.62
CA GLN A 245 34.00 20.92 12.15
C GLN A 245 34.55 20.78 13.58
N PHE A 246 35.55 21.59 13.92
CA PHE A 246 36.19 21.60 15.24
C PHE A 246 35.49 22.51 16.26
N ASP A 247 34.57 23.38 15.82
CA ASP A 247 33.90 24.39 16.67
C ASP A 247 32.45 24.00 17.06
N LEU A 248 32.10 22.72 16.93
CA LEU A 248 30.76 22.18 17.22
C LEU A 248 30.63 21.69 18.67
N HIS A 249 30.62 22.64 19.60
CA HIS A 249 30.67 22.33 21.04
C HIS A 249 29.30 22.00 21.62
N THR A 250 28.24 22.69 21.18
CA THR A 250 26.89 22.50 21.72
C THR A 250 26.03 21.58 20.86
N ARG A 251 25.02 20.96 21.47
CA ARG A 251 24.04 20.15 20.73
C ARG A 251 23.27 20.98 19.71
N GLU A 252 22.95 22.22 20.06
CA GLU A 252 22.22 23.17 19.20
C GLU A 252 23.02 23.49 17.94
N GLN A 253 24.31 23.80 18.07
CA GLN A 253 25.20 24.05 16.92
C GLN A 253 25.27 22.84 15.97
N ARG A 254 25.31 21.62 16.51
CA ARG A 254 25.28 20.39 15.68
C ARG A 254 23.95 20.25 14.93
N MET A 255 22.84 20.57 15.57
CA MET A 255 21.53 20.51 14.96
C MET A 255 21.36 21.57 13.87
N ASN A 256 21.86 22.78 14.13
CA ASN A 256 21.91 23.88 13.17
C ASN A 256 22.81 23.53 11.97
N GLN A 257 24.00 22.98 12.21
CA GLN A 257 24.90 22.51 11.15
C GLN A 257 24.24 21.44 10.27
N MET A 258 23.53 20.48 10.87
CA MET A 258 22.79 19.46 10.11
C MET A 258 21.71 20.09 9.22
N MET A 259 21.00 21.11 9.72
CA MET A 259 20.01 21.84 8.93
C MET A 259 20.65 22.57 7.74
N LEU A 260 21.76 23.28 7.97
CA LEU A 260 22.50 23.99 6.91
C LEU A 260 23.08 23.02 5.87
N LEU A 261 23.61 21.88 6.28
CA LEU A 261 24.09 20.84 5.37
C LEU A 261 22.95 20.23 4.55
N LYS A 262 21.76 20.03 5.13
CA LYS A 262 20.55 19.60 4.40
C LYS A 262 20.18 20.61 3.31
N VAL A 263 20.39 21.90 3.55
CA VAL A 263 20.16 22.94 2.52
C VAL A 263 21.14 22.81 1.36
N ILE A 264 22.44 22.70 1.67
CA ILE A 264 23.49 22.55 0.65
C ILE A 264 23.28 21.28 -0.17
N HIS A 265 22.93 20.17 0.49
CA HIS A 265 22.57 18.92 -0.16
C HIS A 265 21.44 19.12 -1.17
N ASN A 266 20.35 19.80 -0.78
CA ASN A 266 19.24 20.06 -1.71
C ASN A 266 19.65 20.97 -2.88
N SER A 267 20.53 21.96 -2.63
CA SER A 267 21.04 22.85 -3.67
C SER A 267 21.97 22.14 -4.67
N LEU A 268 22.78 21.17 -4.21
CA LEU A 268 23.58 20.29 -5.10
C LEU A 268 22.71 19.49 -6.08
N HIS A 269 21.49 19.17 -5.68
CA HIS A 269 20.53 18.42 -6.50
C HIS A 269 19.63 19.31 -7.38
N GLY A 270 19.92 20.62 -7.48
CA GLY A 270 19.21 21.54 -8.38
C GLY A 270 17.92 22.13 -7.80
N VAL A 271 17.66 21.97 -6.50
CA VAL A 271 16.58 22.67 -5.81
C VAL A 271 17.16 23.94 -5.18
N PHE A 272 17.04 25.06 -5.90
CA PHE A 272 17.40 26.37 -5.37
C PHE A 272 16.43 26.77 -4.25
N PRO A 273 16.90 27.46 -3.19
CA PRO A 273 15.98 28.06 -2.23
C PRO A 273 15.16 29.13 -2.93
N SER A 274 13.86 28.88 -3.13
CA SER A 274 12.84 29.91 -3.30
C SER A 274 12.35 30.37 -1.93
#